data_AF-A0A2T0RLA1-F1
#
_entry.id   AF-A0A2T0RLA1-F1
#
_cell.length_a   1.000
_cell.length_b   1.000
_cell.length_c   1.000
_cell.angle_alpha   90.00
_cell.angle_beta   90.00
_cell.angle_gamma   90.00
#
_symmetry.space_group_name_H-M   'P 1'
#
loop_
_entity.id
_entity.type
_entity.pdbx_description
1 polymer ?
#
loop_
_entity_poly.entity_id
_entity_poly.type
_entity_poly.pdbx_seq_one_letter_code
_entity_poly.pdbx_strand_id
1 'polypeptide(L)'
;MEPFALLHRDGAGHAEILRGDLVTVPGLADIPLPDGPGPRTLALIPYRQLSERGFACVDDGAPLECLRIGSVETVPLDELVASLPAAPLRLTGQGFDLGDEAYGDIVETVLRDEIGHGEGANFVIHRVFEATVGGDPVDAARAAFRNLLTGERGAYWTFLVHTGTRTLVGATPERHVSVADGITMMNPISGTFRHDGERDLAAFLADRKEIDELYMVLDEELKMMAAVAEHGGQVVGPYLKRMAHLTHTEYLLAGRGSLDVRDVLRATMFAPTVTGSPVENACRVIARHERRGRGYYAGVLALLGHDDEGRQTLDAPILIRTAEISPAGELRVPVGATLVRHSTAAGEVAETHTKAAGVLAALGATRSDTPTVRPEPDGPEILAALAARNDGLARFWLDQRRPGALTVPALDGRTAVVVDGEDTFTAMLAHQLRALGLAVTVVPWTVTAVPGSDLVIVGPGPGDPASADAKMVRLRGLVSGLLARRRPLLGVCLGHQILAATLGLPLRRREATYQGVARDIDLFGTPRRVGFYSSFTALAAPLPGVELAADPDGSVHALRGDGFAGVQFHPESVLSADGVDVLTELLPPLLSRVISPAVSG
;
A
#
# COMPACT_ATOMS: atom_id res chain seq x y z
N MET A 1 -22.17 22.49 -18.68
CA MET A 1 -22.07 23.04 -17.31
C MET A 1 -20.60 23.36 -17.07
N GLU A 2 -20.26 24.42 -16.34
CA GLU A 2 -18.86 24.70 -15.98
C GLU A 2 -18.32 23.60 -15.05
N PRO A 3 -16.99 23.33 -15.03
CA PRO A 3 -16.39 22.38 -14.11
C PRO A 3 -16.64 22.74 -12.64
N PHE A 4 -16.92 21.74 -11.81
CA PHE A 4 -17.12 21.93 -10.37
C PHE A 4 -16.80 20.64 -9.60
N ALA A 5 -16.63 20.78 -8.28
CA ALA A 5 -16.63 19.65 -7.36
C ALA A 5 -17.51 19.95 -6.14
N LEU A 6 -18.26 18.96 -5.68
CA LEU A 6 -18.94 18.93 -4.39
C LEU A 6 -18.21 17.91 -3.52
N LEU A 7 -17.70 18.33 -2.37
CA LEU A 7 -16.96 17.48 -1.44
C LEU A 7 -17.63 17.50 -0.07
N HIS A 8 -17.92 16.34 0.48
CA HIS A 8 -18.27 16.15 1.89
C HIS A 8 -17.19 15.27 2.52
N ARG A 9 -16.47 15.83 3.49
CA ARG A 9 -15.37 15.15 4.19
C ARG A 9 -15.84 14.61 5.53
N ASP A 10 -15.26 13.49 5.96
CA ASP A 10 -15.70 12.79 7.18
C ASP A 10 -15.78 13.72 8.40
N GLY A 11 -16.83 13.54 9.19
CA GLY A 11 -17.13 14.36 10.37
C GLY A 11 -17.61 15.80 10.10
N ALA A 12 -17.61 16.30 8.86
CA ALA A 12 -18.03 17.66 8.56
C ALA A 12 -19.57 17.81 8.56
N GLY A 13 -20.08 18.85 9.22
CA GLY A 13 -21.50 19.25 9.18
C GLY A 13 -21.89 20.05 7.92
N HIS A 14 -20.98 20.16 6.95
CA HIS A 14 -21.11 20.97 5.74
C HIS A 14 -20.43 20.27 4.56
N ALA A 15 -20.74 20.71 3.35
CA ALA A 15 -20.05 20.32 2.13
C ALA A 15 -19.40 21.55 1.48
N GLU A 16 -18.33 21.31 0.73
CA GLU A 16 -17.56 22.31 -0.01
C GLU A 16 -17.93 22.25 -1.50
N ILE A 17 -18.23 23.40 -2.10
CA ILE A 17 -18.45 23.58 -3.53
C ILE A 17 -17.25 24.30 -4.11
N LEU A 18 -16.48 23.59 -4.92
CA LEU A 18 -15.29 24.10 -5.59
C LEU A 18 -15.64 24.45 -7.03
N ARG A 19 -15.27 25.66 -7.47
CA ARG A 19 -15.42 26.12 -8.86
C ARG A 19 -14.15 26.78 -9.35
N GLY A 20 -13.90 26.68 -10.64
CA GLY A 20 -12.78 27.33 -11.30
C GLY A 20 -12.45 26.70 -12.65
N ASP A 21 -11.24 26.97 -13.11
CA ASP A 21 -10.82 26.59 -14.46
C ASP A 21 -10.18 25.19 -14.45
N LEU A 22 -10.58 24.35 -15.39
CA LEU A 22 -9.95 23.06 -15.60
C LEU A 22 -8.71 23.21 -16.50
N VAL A 23 -7.58 22.65 -16.06
CA VAL A 23 -6.36 22.52 -16.88
C VAL A 23 -5.90 21.07 -16.89
N THR A 24 -5.26 20.65 -17.99
CA THR A 24 -4.58 19.36 -18.08
C THR A 24 -3.08 19.59 -18.01
N VAL A 25 -2.38 18.82 -17.19
CA VAL A 25 -0.92 18.95 -17.02
C VAL A 25 -0.24 17.60 -17.31
N PRO A 26 1.02 17.60 -17.77
CA PRO A 26 1.68 16.36 -18.21
C PRO A 26 2.20 15.50 -17.05
N GLY A 27 2.50 16.09 -15.89
CA GLY A 27 3.01 15.38 -14.72
C GLY A 27 2.63 16.02 -13.39
N LEU A 28 2.88 15.29 -12.30
CA LEU A 28 2.60 15.71 -10.93
C LEU A 28 3.34 16.99 -10.54
N ALA A 29 4.58 17.15 -11.01
CA ALA A 29 5.38 18.36 -10.78
C ALA A 29 4.73 19.63 -11.37
N ASP A 30 3.88 19.48 -12.39
CA ASP A 30 3.19 20.56 -13.09
C ASP A 30 1.82 20.90 -12.49
N ILE A 31 1.35 20.17 -11.47
CA ILE A 31 0.08 20.47 -10.78
C ILE A 31 0.14 21.91 -10.24
N PRO A 32 -0.78 22.82 -10.61
CA PRO A 32 -0.77 24.17 -10.10
C PRO A 32 -0.91 24.20 -8.57
N LEU A 33 -0.05 24.95 -7.88
CA LEU A 33 -0.20 25.23 -6.44
C LEU A 33 0.15 26.70 -6.17
N PRO A 34 -0.73 27.65 -6.58
CA PRO A 34 -0.50 29.06 -6.33
C PRO A 34 -0.48 29.37 -4.83
N ASP A 35 0.25 30.42 -4.46
CA ASP A 35 0.37 30.87 -3.07
C ASP A 35 -0.99 31.28 -2.47
N GLY A 36 -1.05 31.20 -1.14
CA GLY A 36 -2.13 31.67 -0.30
C GLY A 36 -2.88 30.53 0.42
N PRO A 37 -3.58 30.86 1.52
CA PRO A 37 -4.18 29.87 2.42
C PRO A 37 -5.40 29.17 1.80
N GLY A 38 -5.71 27.98 2.28
CA GLY A 38 -6.83 27.17 1.84
C GLY A 38 -6.54 26.34 0.58
N PRO A 39 -7.55 25.62 0.08
CA PRO A 39 -7.40 24.75 -1.08
C PRO A 39 -7.22 25.57 -2.36
N ARG A 40 -6.29 25.12 -3.20
CA ARG A 40 -5.86 25.83 -4.42
C ARG A 40 -6.06 25.01 -5.68
N THR A 41 -5.95 23.69 -5.61
CA THR A 41 -6.17 22.81 -6.77
C THR A 41 -6.74 21.48 -6.32
N LEU A 42 -7.76 21.01 -7.05
CA LEU A 42 -8.22 19.63 -6.98
C LEU A 42 -7.70 18.90 -8.22
N ALA A 43 -6.72 18.02 -8.04
CA ALA A 43 -6.15 17.19 -9.10
C ALA A 43 -6.86 15.84 -9.15
N LEU A 44 -7.22 15.40 -10.35
CA LEU A 44 -7.69 14.05 -10.66
C LEU A 44 -6.49 13.30 -11.25
N ILE A 45 -5.92 12.37 -10.49
CA ILE A 45 -4.69 11.68 -10.87
C ILE A 45 -5.06 10.27 -11.37
N PRO A 46 -4.89 9.98 -12.68
CA PRO A 46 -5.25 8.68 -13.25
C PRO A 46 -4.22 7.61 -12.93
N TYR A 47 -4.63 6.34 -13.06
CA TYR A 47 -3.76 5.20 -12.80
C TYR A 47 -2.50 5.19 -13.69
N ARG A 48 -2.62 5.63 -14.94
CA ARG A 48 -1.48 5.70 -15.88
C ARG A 48 -0.35 6.65 -15.43
N GLN A 49 -0.59 7.50 -14.45
CA GLN A 49 0.43 8.40 -13.90
C GLN A 49 1.57 7.62 -13.19
N LEU A 50 1.38 6.33 -12.89
CA LEU A 50 2.43 5.39 -12.49
C LEU A 50 3.65 5.37 -13.44
N SER A 51 3.45 5.73 -14.70
CA SER A 51 4.54 5.89 -15.67
C SER A 51 5.62 6.88 -15.22
N GLU A 52 5.30 7.88 -14.39
CA GLU A 52 6.30 8.77 -13.78
C GLU A 52 7.27 8.04 -12.84
N ARG A 53 6.84 6.93 -12.24
CA ARG A 53 7.72 6.06 -11.44
C ARG A 53 8.48 5.04 -12.30
N GLY A 54 8.24 5.02 -13.61
CA GLY A 54 8.75 3.98 -14.50
C GLY A 54 8.00 2.65 -14.37
N PHE A 55 6.84 2.63 -13.70
CA PHE A 55 6.08 1.41 -13.47
C PHE A 55 5.19 1.09 -14.68
N ALA A 56 4.93 -0.19 -14.89
CA ALA A 56 4.08 -0.65 -16.00
C ALA A 56 2.60 -0.34 -15.74
N CYS A 57 1.88 0.07 -16.78
CA CYS A 57 0.43 0.22 -16.75
C CYS A 57 -0.15 0.05 -18.15
N VAL A 58 -1.42 -0.33 -18.25
CA VAL A 58 -2.15 -0.25 -19.52
C VAL A 58 -2.52 1.22 -19.76
N ASP A 59 -1.86 1.86 -20.72
CA ASP A 59 -2.10 3.26 -21.05
C ASP A 59 -3.40 3.43 -21.85
N ASP A 60 -4.38 4.08 -21.25
CA ASP A 60 -5.68 4.42 -21.83
C ASP A 60 -5.81 5.92 -22.19
N GLY A 61 -4.73 6.69 -22.04
CA GLY A 61 -4.73 8.13 -22.29
C GLY A 61 -5.53 8.97 -21.30
N ALA A 62 -5.93 8.44 -20.14
CA ALA A 62 -6.61 9.22 -19.12
C ALA A 62 -5.74 10.44 -18.68
N PRO A 63 -6.25 11.68 -18.77
CA PRO A 63 -5.47 12.87 -18.49
C PRO A 63 -5.25 13.08 -16.99
N LEU A 64 -4.16 13.74 -16.61
CA LEU A 64 -4.04 14.37 -15.29
C LEU A 64 -4.74 15.75 -15.36
N GLU A 65 -5.95 15.82 -14.82
CA GLU A 65 -6.80 17.01 -14.84
C GLU A 65 -6.71 17.75 -13.50
N CYS A 66 -6.68 19.08 -13.53
CA CYS A 66 -6.58 19.93 -12.35
C CYS A 66 -7.65 21.02 -12.41
N LEU A 67 -8.57 21.02 -11.45
CA LEU A 67 -9.47 22.14 -11.21
C LEU A 67 -8.71 23.20 -10.40
N ARG A 68 -8.32 24.30 -11.05
CA ARG A 68 -7.72 25.46 -10.40
C ARG A 68 -8.81 26.21 -9.65
N ILE A 69 -8.79 26.11 -8.33
CA ILE A 69 -9.90 26.58 -7.49
C ILE A 69 -9.89 28.10 -7.46
N GLY A 70 -10.92 28.71 -8.07
CA GLY A 70 -11.16 30.16 -8.05
C GLY A 70 -12.08 30.59 -6.91
N SER A 71 -12.98 29.70 -6.47
CA SER A 71 -13.88 29.93 -5.34
C SER A 71 -14.18 28.64 -4.58
N VAL A 72 -14.29 28.78 -3.26
CA VAL A 72 -14.79 27.75 -2.35
C VAL A 72 -16.02 28.31 -1.67
N GLU A 73 -17.12 27.56 -1.71
CA GLU A 73 -18.34 27.88 -1.00
C GLU A 73 -18.66 26.73 -0.03
N THR A 74 -19.00 27.05 1.21
CA THR A 74 -19.37 26.05 2.22
C THR A 74 -20.88 26.10 2.44
N VAL A 75 -21.55 24.96 2.30
CA VAL A 75 -23.00 24.84 2.44
C VAL A 75 -23.34 23.84 3.54
N PRO A 76 -24.27 24.16 4.47
CA PRO A 76 -24.78 23.18 5.43
C PRO A 76 -25.28 21.92 4.74
N LEU A 77 -25.00 20.75 5.33
CA LEU A 77 -25.25 19.47 4.67
C LEU A 77 -26.74 19.23 4.37
N ASP A 78 -27.61 19.61 5.30
CA ASP A 78 -29.07 19.50 5.16
C ASP A 78 -29.63 20.39 4.05
N GLU A 79 -29.13 21.63 3.94
CA GLU A 79 -29.47 22.55 2.85
C GLU A 79 -29.03 22.00 1.48
N LEU A 80 -27.80 21.48 1.40
CA LEU A 80 -27.30 20.87 0.16
C LEU A 80 -28.15 19.66 -0.25
N VAL A 81 -28.43 18.74 0.68
CA VAL A 81 -29.25 17.55 0.42
C VAL A 81 -30.66 17.93 -0.03
N ALA A 82 -31.25 19.00 0.51
CA ALA A 82 -32.55 19.51 0.10
C ALA A 82 -32.53 20.12 -1.31
N SER A 83 -31.40 20.69 -1.75
CA SER A 83 -31.24 21.30 -3.08
C SER A 83 -30.97 20.29 -4.21
N LEU A 84 -30.52 19.07 -3.88
CA LEU A 84 -30.14 18.04 -4.86
C LEU A 84 -31.37 17.24 -5.34
N PRO A 85 -31.37 16.75 -6.60
CA PRO A 85 -32.47 15.94 -7.11
C PRO A 85 -32.66 14.65 -6.32
N ALA A 86 -33.92 14.32 -6.01
CA ALA A 86 -34.29 13.07 -5.30
C ALA A 86 -34.73 11.94 -6.25
N ALA A 87 -34.53 12.10 -7.56
CA ALA A 87 -34.95 11.10 -8.55
C ALA A 87 -34.08 9.82 -8.46
N PRO A 88 -34.68 8.62 -8.61
CA PRO A 88 -33.90 7.38 -8.60
C PRO A 88 -33.00 7.28 -9.84
N LEU A 89 -31.82 6.71 -9.67
CA LEU A 89 -30.89 6.48 -10.78
C LEU A 89 -31.42 5.34 -11.65
N ARG A 90 -31.81 5.64 -12.89
CA ARG A 90 -32.32 4.64 -13.84
C ARG A 90 -31.18 4.14 -14.71
N LEU A 91 -30.96 2.83 -14.70
CA LEU A 91 -29.92 2.19 -15.50
C LEU A 91 -30.51 1.20 -16.51
N THR A 92 -29.89 1.11 -17.68
CA THR A 92 -30.14 0.08 -18.69
C THR A 92 -28.83 -0.53 -19.17
N GLY A 93 -28.90 -1.73 -19.77
CA GLY A 93 -27.72 -2.39 -20.35
C GLY A 93 -26.66 -2.80 -19.32
N GLN A 94 -27.10 -3.24 -18.12
CA GLN A 94 -26.19 -3.64 -17.05
C GLN A 94 -25.39 -4.89 -17.42
N GLY A 95 -24.07 -4.86 -17.22
CA GLY A 95 -23.23 -6.04 -17.35
C GLY A 95 -21.78 -5.73 -16.99
N PHE A 96 -20.99 -6.78 -16.76
CA PHE A 96 -19.54 -6.63 -16.68
C PHE A 96 -18.93 -6.66 -18.08
N ASP A 97 -17.90 -5.84 -18.30
CA ASP A 97 -17.06 -5.88 -19.50
C ASP A 97 -16.33 -7.23 -19.64
N LEU A 98 -15.98 -7.84 -18.51
CA LEU A 98 -15.38 -9.15 -18.38
C LEU A 98 -16.31 -10.11 -17.63
N GLY A 99 -16.81 -11.12 -18.37
CA GLY A 99 -17.68 -12.16 -17.84
C GLY A 99 -17.03 -13.00 -16.72
N ASP A 100 -17.86 -13.62 -15.89
CA ASP A 100 -17.45 -14.33 -14.68
C ASP A 100 -16.44 -15.46 -14.93
N GLU A 101 -16.64 -16.26 -15.98
CA GLU A 101 -15.71 -17.34 -16.37
C GLU A 101 -14.32 -16.78 -16.71
N ALA A 102 -14.27 -15.77 -17.58
CA ALA A 102 -13.01 -15.16 -17.99
C ALA A 102 -12.28 -14.45 -16.84
N TYR A 103 -13.00 -13.83 -15.91
CA TYR A 103 -12.39 -13.27 -14.70
C TYR A 103 -11.89 -14.37 -13.77
N GLY A 104 -12.64 -15.47 -13.62
CA GLY A 104 -12.22 -16.65 -12.88
C GLY A 104 -10.91 -17.25 -13.39
N ASP A 105 -10.76 -17.38 -14.71
CA ASP A 105 -9.53 -17.88 -15.35
C ASP A 105 -8.32 -16.99 -15.04
N ILE A 106 -8.52 -15.66 -15.03
CA ILE A 106 -7.47 -14.71 -14.65
C ILE A 106 -7.08 -14.90 -13.19
N VAL A 107 -8.06 -15.07 -12.29
CA VAL A 107 -7.79 -15.34 -10.87
C VAL A 107 -6.94 -16.60 -10.73
N GLU A 108 -7.33 -17.72 -11.32
CA GLU A 108 -6.55 -18.97 -11.24
C GLU A 108 -5.14 -18.82 -11.80
N THR A 109 -4.99 -18.08 -12.90
CA THR A 109 -3.70 -17.80 -13.51
C THR A 109 -2.82 -16.95 -12.61
N VAL A 110 -3.33 -15.88 -12.00
CA VAL A 110 -2.56 -15.04 -11.07
C VAL A 110 -2.13 -15.84 -9.84
N LEU A 111 -3.01 -16.67 -9.28
CA LEU A 111 -2.68 -17.50 -8.12
C LEU A 111 -1.57 -18.52 -8.43
N ARG A 112 -1.70 -19.24 -9.55
CA ARG A 112 -0.75 -20.29 -9.96
C ARG A 112 0.57 -19.72 -10.45
N ASP A 113 0.49 -18.73 -11.34
CA ASP A 113 1.61 -18.30 -12.17
C ASP A 113 2.32 -17.05 -11.62
N GLU A 114 1.65 -16.21 -10.83
CA GLU A 114 2.26 -15.00 -10.27
C GLU A 114 2.62 -15.22 -8.79
N ILE A 115 1.62 -15.36 -7.92
CA ILE A 115 1.84 -15.58 -6.47
C ILE A 115 2.64 -16.87 -6.26
N GLY A 116 2.28 -17.92 -6.99
CA GLY A 116 2.97 -19.20 -6.95
C GLY A 116 4.46 -19.11 -7.29
N HIS A 117 4.86 -18.28 -8.26
CA HIS A 117 6.26 -18.13 -8.67
C HIS A 117 7.00 -17.03 -7.90
N GLY A 118 6.43 -16.50 -6.82
CA GLY A 118 7.09 -15.52 -5.97
C GLY A 118 7.13 -14.11 -6.56
N GLU A 119 6.24 -13.80 -7.49
CA GLU A 119 6.10 -12.45 -8.06
C GLU A 119 5.56 -11.45 -7.01
N GLY A 120 4.90 -11.92 -5.96
CA GLY A 120 4.36 -11.07 -4.91
C GLY A 120 3.48 -11.81 -3.91
N ALA A 121 2.99 -11.08 -2.92
CA ALA A 121 2.11 -11.61 -1.88
C ALA A 121 0.63 -11.56 -2.29
N ASN A 122 0.25 -10.47 -2.97
CA ASN A 122 -1.13 -10.17 -3.35
C ASN A 122 -1.18 -9.23 -4.56
N PHE A 123 -2.25 -9.34 -5.34
CA PHE A 123 -2.51 -8.51 -6.51
C PHE A 123 -3.99 -8.16 -6.60
N VAL A 124 -4.32 -6.98 -7.09
CA VAL A 124 -5.70 -6.55 -7.34
C VAL A 124 -5.89 -6.46 -8.83
N ILE A 125 -6.76 -7.31 -9.39
CA ILE A 125 -7.16 -7.25 -10.80
C ILE A 125 -8.57 -6.67 -10.86
N HIS A 126 -8.79 -5.70 -11.76
CA HIS A 126 -10.11 -5.08 -11.93
C HIS A 126 -10.90 -5.65 -13.11
N ARG A 127 -12.22 -5.49 -13.01
CA ARG A 127 -13.17 -5.52 -14.11
C ARG A 127 -14.18 -4.39 -13.93
N VAL A 128 -14.92 -4.04 -14.97
CA VAL A 128 -15.79 -2.86 -14.97
C VAL A 128 -17.24 -3.28 -15.14
N PHE A 129 -18.08 -2.88 -14.17
CA PHE A 129 -19.52 -2.91 -14.38
C PHE A 129 -19.93 -1.72 -15.24
N GLU A 130 -20.62 -1.98 -16.34
CA GLU A 130 -21.07 -0.99 -17.31
C GLU A 130 -22.61 -0.93 -17.34
N ALA A 131 -23.13 0.29 -17.53
CA ALA A 131 -24.55 0.54 -17.78
C ALA A 131 -24.72 1.88 -18.52
N THR A 132 -25.95 2.21 -18.90
CA THR A 132 -26.32 3.54 -19.41
C THR A 132 -27.29 4.22 -18.44
N VAL A 133 -27.02 5.46 -18.06
CA VAL A 133 -27.92 6.27 -17.23
C VAL A 133 -29.07 6.84 -18.07
N GLY A 134 -30.28 6.81 -17.53
CA GLY A 134 -31.42 7.47 -18.13
C GLY A 134 -31.51 8.94 -17.71
N GLY A 135 -31.81 9.83 -18.67
CA GLY A 135 -31.96 11.27 -18.43
C GLY A 135 -30.65 12.04 -18.64
N ASP A 136 -30.56 13.23 -18.04
CA ASP A 136 -29.34 14.03 -18.09
C ASP A 136 -28.24 13.41 -17.20
N PRO A 137 -27.03 13.15 -17.71
CA PRO A 137 -25.96 12.51 -16.95
C PRO A 137 -25.51 13.29 -15.71
N VAL A 138 -25.56 14.62 -15.72
CA VAL A 138 -25.13 15.45 -14.59
C VAL A 138 -26.19 15.45 -13.50
N ASP A 139 -27.47 15.56 -13.87
CA ASP A 139 -28.56 15.44 -12.89
C ASP A 139 -28.63 14.03 -12.27
N ALA A 140 -28.36 12.98 -13.06
CA ALA A 140 -28.22 11.62 -12.56
C ALA A 140 -27.08 11.52 -11.52
N ALA A 141 -25.92 12.12 -11.80
CA ALA A 141 -24.79 12.16 -10.87
C ALA A 141 -25.09 12.95 -9.59
N ARG A 142 -25.82 14.08 -9.70
CA ARG A 142 -26.29 14.87 -8.54
C ARG A 142 -27.28 14.11 -7.67
N ALA A 143 -28.18 13.35 -8.28
CA ALA A 143 -29.10 12.48 -7.56
C ALA A 143 -28.35 11.34 -6.84
N ALA A 144 -27.38 10.74 -7.52
CA ALA A 144 -26.52 9.72 -6.92
C ALA A 144 -25.72 10.27 -5.73
N PHE A 145 -25.14 11.46 -5.86
CA PHE A 145 -24.44 12.14 -4.77
C PHE A 145 -25.35 12.40 -3.56
N ARG A 146 -26.61 12.83 -3.78
CA ARG A 146 -27.60 12.96 -2.70
C ARG A 146 -27.85 11.64 -1.97
N ASN A 147 -27.95 10.54 -2.71
CA ASN A 147 -28.18 9.22 -2.13
C ASN A 147 -26.98 8.79 -1.27
N LEU A 148 -25.75 9.05 -1.73
CA LEU A 148 -24.54 8.82 -0.93
C LEU A 148 -24.55 9.63 0.36
N LEU A 149 -24.83 10.94 0.29
CA LEU A 149 -24.87 11.80 1.49
C LEU A 149 -25.91 11.39 2.54
N THR A 150 -26.96 10.65 2.13
CA THR A 150 -28.08 10.27 3.01
C THR A 150 -28.05 8.80 3.42
N GLY A 151 -27.48 7.93 2.60
CA GLY A 151 -27.42 6.48 2.80
C GLY A 151 -26.07 5.98 3.32
N GLU A 152 -24.95 6.58 2.89
CA GLU A 152 -23.61 6.16 3.28
C GLU A 152 -23.12 6.86 4.55
N ARG A 153 -22.31 6.14 5.33
CA ARG A 153 -21.70 6.63 6.58
C ARG A 153 -20.28 6.11 6.70
N GLY A 154 -19.41 6.87 7.37
CA GLY A 154 -18.02 6.49 7.60
C GLY A 154 -17.15 6.49 6.34
N ALA A 155 -17.63 7.11 5.26
CA ALA A 155 -16.81 7.42 4.09
C ALA A 155 -15.82 8.54 4.47
N TYR A 156 -14.56 8.39 4.05
CA TYR A 156 -13.55 9.42 4.21
C TYR A 156 -13.93 10.67 3.41
N TRP A 157 -14.27 10.47 2.13
CA TRP A 157 -14.83 11.49 1.26
C TRP A 157 -16.08 10.96 0.56
N THR A 158 -17.14 11.77 0.53
CA THR A 158 -18.24 11.65 -0.43
C THR A 158 -18.12 12.80 -1.43
N PHE A 159 -18.07 12.51 -2.72
CA PHE A 159 -17.75 13.52 -3.73
C PHE A 159 -18.57 13.39 -5.01
N LEU A 160 -18.70 14.54 -5.70
CA LEU A 160 -19.16 14.66 -7.08
C LEU A 160 -18.23 15.63 -7.80
N VAL A 161 -17.47 15.16 -8.79
CA VAL A 161 -16.53 15.99 -9.57
C VAL A 161 -16.94 15.96 -11.03
N HIS A 162 -17.26 17.13 -11.60
CA HIS A 162 -17.61 17.28 -13.01
C HIS A 162 -16.54 18.10 -13.72
N THR A 163 -15.91 17.53 -14.75
CA THR A 163 -14.86 18.21 -15.53
C THR A 163 -15.37 18.77 -16.86
N GLY A 164 -16.65 18.54 -17.19
CA GLY A 164 -17.22 18.81 -18.52
C GLY A 164 -17.03 17.67 -19.52
N THR A 165 -15.95 16.87 -19.39
CA THR A 165 -15.70 15.69 -20.24
C THR A 165 -16.06 14.38 -19.54
N ARG A 166 -16.19 14.38 -18.22
CA ARG A 166 -16.65 13.25 -17.39
C ARG A 166 -17.21 13.74 -16.07
N THR A 167 -17.89 12.84 -15.36
CA THR A 167 -18.39 13.06 -14.00
C THR A 167 -18.03 11.89 -13.11
N LEU A 168 -17.30 12.12 -12.03
CA LEU A 168 -16.98 11.13 -11.01
C LEU A 168 -17.88 11.34 -9.79
N VAL A 169 -18.54 10.27 -9.31
CA VAL A 169 -19.38 10.32 -8.10
C VAL A 169 -19.10 9.09 -7.25
N GLY A 170 -18.80 9.29 -5.96
CA GLY A 170 -18.38 8.19 -5.11
C GLY A 170 -18.36 8.53 -3.63
N ALA A 171 -18.29 7.48 -2.81
CA ALA A 171 -18.11 7.55 -1.37
C ALA A 171 -16.98 6.59 -0.99
N THR A 172 -15.77 7.10 -0.89
CA THR A 172 -14.57 6.30 -0.66
C THR A 172 -14.25 6.24 0.84
N PRO A 173 -13.99 5.05 1.41
CA PRO A 173 -13.62 4.93 2.82
C PRO A 173 -12.16 5.26 3.08
N GLU A 174 -11.31 5.28 2.06
CA GLU A 174 -9.86 5.15 2.25
C GLU A 174 -9.11 6.41 1.82
N ARG A 175 -8.37 6.98 2.77
CA ARG A 175 -7.36 7.99 2.50
C ARG A 175 -6.18 7.32 1.81
N HIS A 176 -5.73 7.86 0.68
CA HIS A 176 -4.44 7.47 0.11
C HIS A 176 -3.30 8.06 0.92
N VAL A 177 -3.26 9.40 0.99
CA VAL A 177 -2.27 10.16 1.75
C VAL A 177 -2.82 11.54 2.07
N SER A 178 -2.46 12.10 3.22
CA SER A 178 -2.68 13.51 3.52
C SER A 178 -1.44 14.13 4.15
N VAL A 179 -1.28 15.44 4.00
CA VAL A 179 -0.22 16.24 4.62
C VAL A 179 -0.87 17.44 5.29
N ALA A 180 -0.67 17.57 6.60
CA ALA A 180 -1.12 18.72 7.39
C ALA A 180 -0.12 18.97 8.53
N ASP A 181 0.25 20.23 8.78
CA ASP A 181 1.25 20.60 9.81
C ASP A 181 2.59 19.84 9.66
N GLY A 182 3.01 19.58 8.42
CA GLY A 182 4.22 18.80 8.12
C GLY A 182 4.12 17.31 8.51
N ILE A 183 2.93 16.82 8.85
CA ILE A 183 2.65 15.41 9.14
C ILE A 183 1.99 14.76 7.94
N THR A 184 2.67 13.78 7.36
CA THR A 184 2.13 12.86 6.36
C THR A 184 1.35 11.75 7.07
N MET A 185 0.14 11.47 6.61
CA MET A 185 -0.71 10.40 7.16
C MET A 185 -1.22 9.45 6.07
N MET A 186 -1.27 8.16 6.39
CA MET A 186 -1.90 7.09 5.59
C MET A 186 -2.81 6.25 6.50
N ASN A 187 -3.74 5.50 5.91
CA ASN A 187 -4.74 4.75 6.65
C ASN A 187 -4.90 3.34 6.06
N PRO A 188 -4.06 2.38 6.50
CA PRO A 188 -4.19 0.99 6.08
C PRO A 188 -5.50 0.41 6.62
N ILE A 189 -6.39 0.02 5.71
CA ILE A 189 -7.69 -0.58 6.03
C ILE A 189 -7.75 -1.98 5.45
N SER A 190 -8.05 -2.98 6.29
CA SER A 190 -8.36 -4.33 5.83
C SER A 190 -9.18 -5.09 6.87
N GLY A 191 -9.70 -6.24 6.46
CA GLY A 191 -10.65 -7.04 7.20
C GLY A 191 -12.05 -6.44 7.18
N THR A 192 -13.07 -7.27 7.02
CA THR A 192 -14.46 -6.80 6.84
C THR A 192 -15.44 -7.58 7.69
N PHE A 193 -16.03 -6.89 8.67
CA PHE A 193 -17.15 -7.39 9.46
C PHE A 193 -18.47 -6.92 8.86
N ARG A 194 -19.33 -7.84 8.42
CA ARG A 194 -20.66 -7.48 7.90
C ARG A 194 -21.68 -7.40 9.03
N HIS A 195 -22.49 -6.34 9.06
CA HIS A 195 -23.49 -6.13 10.13
C HIS A 195 -24.73 -7.04 9.98
N ASP A 196 -24.97 -7.54 8.77
CA ASP A 196 -26.07 -8.47 8.45
C ASP A 196 -25.70 -9.94 8.68
N GLY A 197 -24.45 -10.23 9.10
CA GLY A 197 -23.95 -11.57 9.33
C GLY A 197 -24.29 -12.12 10.71
N GLU A 198 -24.29 -13.45 10.84
CA GLU A 198 -24.46 -14.16 12.13
C GLU A 198 -23.19 -14.12 13.01
N ARG A 199 -22.06 -13.64 12.46
CA ARG A 199 -20.78 -13.60 13.13
C ARG A 199 -20.79 -12.52 14.21
N ASP A 200 -20.28 -12.83 15.40
CA ASP A 200 -20.04 -11.85 16.45
C ASP A 200 -18.78 -11.00 16.18
N LEU A 201 -18.80 -9.72 16.54
CA LEU A 201 -17.70 -8.78 16.33
C LEU A 201 -16.45 -9.20 17.08
N ALA A 202 -16.57 -9.75 18.30
CA ALA A 202 -15.41 -10.24 19.05
C ALA A 202 -14.75 -11.44 18.35
N ALA A 203 -15.57 -12.33 17.77
CA ALA A 203 -15.08 -13.45 16.97
C ALA A 203 -14.41 -13.01 15.66
N PHE A 204 -14.85 -11.90 15.06
CA PHE A 204 -14.15 -11.25 13.95
C PHE A 204 -12.81 -10.64 14.39
N LEU A 205 -12.80 -9.93 15.52
CA LEU A 205 -11.61 -9.30 16.05
C LEU A 205 -10.49 -10.29 16.43
N ALA A 206 -10.87 -11.50 16.82
CA ALA A 206 -9.95 -12.60 17.15
C ALA A 206 -9.56 -13.48 15.94
N ASP A 207 -10.11 -13.22 14.74
CA ASP A 207 -9.80 -14.02 13.55
C ASP A 207 -8.37 -13.82 13.09
N ARG A 208 -7.58 -14.90 13.09
CA ARG A 208 -6.19 -14.85 12.62
C ARG A 208 -6.10 -14.40 11.16
N LYS A 209 -7.01 -14.83 10.29
CA LYS A 209 -7.01 -14.46 8.88
C LYS A 209 -7.18 -12.94 8.73
N GLU A 210 -8.20 -12.37 9.37
CA GLU A 210 -8.49 -10.94 9.30
C GLU A 210 -7.37 -10.10 9.93
N ILE A 211 -6.76 -10.58 11.01
CA ILE A 211 -5.60 -9.95 11.65
C ILE A 211 -4.39 -9.93 10.69
N ASP A 212 -4.05 -11.08 10.10
CA ASP A 212 -2.89 -11.22 9.22
C ASP A 212 -3.07 -10.39 7.93
N GLU A 213 -4.29 -10.32 7.39
CA GLU A 213 -4.63 -9.44 6.26
C GLU A 213 -4.42 -7.96 6.58
N LEU A 214 -4.79 -7.51 7.79
CA LEU A 214 -4.54 -6.14 8.23
C LEU A 214 -3.04 -5.85 8.41
N TYR A 215 -2.28 -6.76 9.00
CA TYR A 215 -0.84 -6.55 9.14
C TYR A 215 -0.09 -6.54 7.81
N MET A 216 -0.55 -7.34 6.84
CA MET A 216 0.04 -7.33 5.51
C MET A 216 -0.11 -5.94 4.88
N VAL A 217 -1.31 -5.35 4.85
CA VAL A 217 -1.50 -3.99 4.30
C VAL A 217 -0.78 -2.92 5.12
N LEU A 218 -0.68 -3.11 6.44
CA LEU A 218 0.08 -2.23 7.32
C LEU A 218 1.55 -2.16 6.92
N ASP A 219 2.20 -3.31 6.70
CA ASP A 219 3.60 -3.33 6.24
C ASP A 219 3.75 -2.66 4.89
N GLU A 220 2.85 -2.92 3.94
CA GLU A 220 2.95 -2.36 2.59
C GLU A 220 2.80 -0.84 2.56
N GLU A 221 1.88 -0.28 3.33
CA GLU A 221 1.77 1.17 3.45
C GLU A 221 2.89 1.77 4.32
N LEU A 222 3.44 1.01 5.26
CA LEU A 222 4.60 1.44 6.03
C LEU A 222 5.86 1.55 5.16
N LYS A 223 6.01 0.72 4.12
CA LYS A 223 7.04 0.91 3.08
C LYS A 223 6.88 2.25 2.36
N MET A 224 5.64 2.62 2.00
CA MET A 224 5.35 3.92 1.37
C MET A 224 5.65 5.07 2.33
N MET A 225 5.18 4.97 3.58
CA MET A 225 5.43 5.97 4.62
C MET A 225 6.94 6.14 4.88
N ALA A 226 7.70 5.05 4.91
CA ALA A 226 9.15 5.07 5.05
C ALA A 226 9.87 5.81 3.90
N ALA A 227 9.27 5.87 2.70
CA ALA A 227 9.85 6.60 1.57
C ALA A 227 9.60 8.12 1.65
N VAL A 228 8.54 8.56 2.34
CA VAL A 228 8.14 9.98 2.39
C VAL A 228 8.36 10.66 3.75
N ALA A 229 8.51 9.89 4.82
CA ALA A 229 8.76 10.40 6.15
C ALA A 229 10.27 10.36 6.49
N GLU A 230 10.77 11.47 7.06
CA GLU A 230 12.20 11.67 7.35
C GLU A 230 12.77 10.64 8.33
N HIS A 231 11.95 10.24 9.31
CA HIS A 231 12.33 9.32 10.39
C HIS A 231 11.46 8.05 10.39
N GLY A 232 10.86 7.73 9.23
CA GLY A 232 9.88 6.66 9.10
C GLY A 232 8.49 7.03 9.64
N GLY A 233 7.58 6.06 9.61
CA GLY A 233 6.20 6.21 10.08
C GLY A 233 5.99 5.64 11.48
N GLN A 234 5.21 6.33 12.30
CA GLN A 234 4.64 5.78 13.51
C GLN A 234 3.31 5.08 13.20
N VAL A 235 3.14 3.88 13.71
CA VAL A 235 1.90 3.09 13.66
C VAL A 235 1.05 3.42 14.89
N VAL A 236 -0.22 3.78 14.66
CA VAL A 236 -1.20 4.09 15.70
C VAL A 236 -2.49 3.32 15.43
N GLY A 237 -3.10 2.73 16.46
CA GLY A 237 -4.29 1.89 16.37
C GLY A 237 -4.08 0.51 16.97
N PRO A 238 -4.80 -0.53 16.53
CA PRO A 238 -5.83 -0.49 15.49
C PRO A 238 -7.16 0.10 15.98
N TYR A 239 -7.99 0.53 15.04
CA TYR A 239 -9.32 1.09 15.26
C TYR A 239 -10.39 0.33 14.46
N LEU A 240 -11.67 0.55 14.80
CA LEU A 240 -12.80 0.10 14.01
C LEU A 240 -13.34 1.24 13.15
N LYS A 241 -13.32 1.06 11.84
CA LYS A 241 -13.96 1.96 10.88
C LYS A 241 -15.37 1.49 10.59
N ARG A 242 -16.37 2.09 11.24
CA ARG A 242 -17.78 1.70 11.10
C ARG A 242 -18.41 2.40 9.91
N MET A 243 -18.83 1.63 8.91
CA MET A 243 -19.61 2.08 7.77
C MET A 243 -21.09 1.71 7.92
N ALA A 244 -21.93 2.06 6.96
CA ALA A 244 -23.39 1.84 7.04
C ALA A 244 -23.80 0.35 7.14
N HIS A 245 -23.07 -0.55 6.47
CA HIS A 245 -23.42 -1.98 6.37
C HIS A 245 -22.31 -2.92 6.84
N LEU A 246 -21.13 -2.39 7.12
CA LEU A 246 -19.95 -3.16 7.48
C LEU A 246 -19.02 -2.35 8.37
N THR A 247 -18.11 -3.02 9.04
CA THR A 247 -17.03 -2.43 9.83
C THR A 247 -15.71 -2.98 9.33
N HIS A 248 -14.73 -2.09 9.14
CA HIS A 248 -13.35 -2.49 8.87
C HIS A 248 -12.48 -2.34 10.11
N THR A 249 -11.34 -3.03 10.12
CA THR A 249 -10.24 -2.72 11.03
C THR A 249 -9.21 -1.87 10.31
N GLU A 250 -8.63 -0.89 11.01
CA GLU A 250 -7.69 0.03 10.41
C GLU A 250 -6.56 0.43 11.34
N TYR A 251 -5.41 0.78 10.77
CA TYR A 251 -4.35 1.51 11.45
C TYR A 251 -4.26 2.93 10.88
N LEU A 252 -3.54 3.78 11.59
CA LEU A 252 -3.06 5.07 11.09
C LEU A 252 -1.54 5.03 11.06
N LEU A 253 -0.98 5.49 9.96
CA LEU A 253 0.44 5.77 9.84
C LEU A 253 0.63 7.28 9.88
N ALA A 254 1.57 7.76 10.68
CA ALA A 254 1.91 9.18 10.77
C ALA A 254 3.42 9.39 10.77
N GLY A 255 3.92 10.27 9.92
CA GLY A 255 5.34 10.58 9.83
C GLY A 255 5.58 12.04 9.50
N ARG A 256 6.62 12.64 10.07
CA ARG A 256 7.07 13.98 9.66
C ARG A 256 7.76 13.91 8.32
N GLY A 257 7.40 14.80 7.41
CA GLY A 257 8.00 14.92 6.09
C GLY A 257 8.20 16.40 5.71
N SER A 258 9.15 16.64 4.83
CA SER A 258 9.46 17.96 4.27
C SER A 258 9.42 17.99 2.73
N LEU A 259 9.01 16.88 2.11
CA LEU A 259 8.86 16.77 0.67
C LEU A 259 7.73 17.69 0.18
N ASP A 260 7.86 18.17 -1.05
CA ASP A 260 6.76 18.82 -1.74
C ASP A 260 5.57 17.84 -1.84
N VAL A 261 4.35 18.32 -1.64
CA VAL A 261 3.15 17.46 -1.68
C VAL A 261 2.98 16.72 -3.02
N ARG A 262 3.54 17.24 -4.13
CA ARG A 262 3.58 16.57 -5.44
C ARG A 262 4.56 15.41 -5.45
N ASP A 263 5.69 15.54 -4.75
CA ASP A 263 6.67 14.46 -4.57
C ASP A 263 6.13 13.39 -3.62
N VAL A 264 5.37 13.78 -2.59
CA VAL A 264 4.63 12.84 -1.74
C VAL A 264 3.67 12.01 -2.59
N LEU A 265 2.82 12.65 -3.39
CA LEU A 265 1.92 11.96 -4.33
C LEU A 265 2.71 11.01 -5.24
N ARG A 266 3.80 11.48 -5.85
CA ARG A 266 4.62 10.69 -6.77
C ARG A 266 5.19 9.43 -6.11
N ALA A 267 5.69 9.55 -4.89
CA ALA A 267 6.29 8.45 -4.14
C ALA A 267 5.26 7.41 -3.68
N THR A 268 4.01 7.81 -3.49
CA THR A 268 2.95 6.96 -2.94
C THR A 268 2.03 6.34 -3.99
N MET A 269 2.09 6.76 -5.27
CA MET A 269 1.29 6.14 -6.34
C MET A 269 1.57 4.63 -6.49
N PHE A 270 0.58 3.74 -6.39
CA PHE A 270 -0.69 3.91 -5.68
C PHE A 270 -0.81 2.86 -4.58
N ALA A 271 -1.81 3.00 -3.72
CA ALA A 271 -1.95 2.18 -2.52
C ALA A 271 -1.91 0.67 -2.83
N PRO A 272 -1.32 -0.15 -1.94
CA PRO A 272 -1.20 -1.59 -2.13
C PRO A 272 -2.56 -2.29 -2.10
N THR A 273 -3.54 -1.70 -1.39
CA THR A 273 -4.93 -2.16 -1.25
C THR A 273 -5.69 -2.21 -2.57
N VAL A 274 -5.23 -1.46 -3.59
CA VAL A 274 -5.83 -1.38 -4.93
C VAL A 274 -4.87 -1.78 -6.05
N THR A 275 -3.64 -2.17 -5.73
CA THR A 275 -2.62 -2.61 -6.68
C THR A 275 -2.08 -4.00 -6.32
N GLY A 276 -1.31 -4.10 -5.26
CA GLY A 276 -0.68 -5.33 -4.78
C GLY A 276 0.71 -5.07 -4.19
N SER A 277 1.42 -6.14 -3.89
CA SER A 277 2.77 -6.06 -3.32
C SER A 277 3.72 -7.14 -3.87
N PRO A 278 4.99 -6.79 -4.17
CA PRO A 278 5.57 -5.42 -4.14
C PRO A 278 5.00 -4.53 -5.25
N VAL A 279 4.76 -3.24 -4.97
CA VAL A 279 3.97 -2.34 -5.83
C VAL A 279 4.48 -2.27 -7.27
N GLU A 280 5.80 -2.15 -7.49
CA GLU A 280 6.37 -2.09 -8.84
C GLU A 280 6.06 -3.37 -9.65
N ASN A 281 6.21 -4.54 -9.02
CA ASN A 281 5.90 -5.79 -9.69
C ASN A 281 4.40 -6.04 -9.82
N ALA A 282 3.61 -5.62 -8.84
CA ALA A 282 2.15 -5.64 -8.94
C ALA A 282 1.66 -4.85 -10.15
N CYS A 283 2.26 -3.70 -10.44
CA CYS A 283 1.97 -2.93 -11.65
C CYS A 283 2.28 -3.71 -12.94
N ARG A 284 3.38 -4.49 -12.97
CA ARG A 284 3.69 -5.40 -14.10
C ARG A 284 2.69 -6.55 -14.23
N VAL A 285 2.31 -7.18 -13.12
CA VAL A 285 1.30 -8.25 -13.10
C VAL A 285 -0.05 -7.72 -13.60
N ILE A 286 -0.49 -6.58 -13.07
CA ILE A 286 -1.71 -5.88 -13.51
C ILE A 286 -1.69 -5.66 -15.02
N ALA A 287 -0.59 -5.11 -15.56
CA ALA A 287 -0.45 -4.84 -16.98
C ALA A 287 -0.44 -6.12 -17.86
N ARG A 288 -0.07 -7.29 -17.32
CA ARG A 288 -0.14 -8.58 -18.02
C ARG A 288 -1.57 -9.13 -18.12
N HIS A 289 -2.38 -8.92 -17.09
CA HIS A 289 -3.69 -9.57 -16.95
C HIS A 289 -4.88 -8.66 -17.27
N GLU A 290 -4.72 -7.34 -17.20
CA GLU A 290 -5.76 -6.39 -17.55
C GLU A 290 -5.70 -6.02 -19.04
N ARG A 291 -6.85 -6.10 -19.71
CA ARG A 291 -6.97 -5.75 -21.14
C ARG A 291 -7.30 -4.28 -21.38
N ARG A 292 -7.72 -3.58 -20.33
CA ARG A 292 -8.21 -2.20 -20.35
C ARG A 292 -7.44 -1.39 -19.30
N GLY A 293 -7.13 -0.13 -19.62
CA GLY A 293 -6.64 0.80 -18.62
C GLY A 293 -7.71 1.11 -17.56
N ARG A 294 -7.24 1.45 -16.37
CA ARG A 294 -8.09 1.69 -15.19
C ARG A 294 -8.77 3.06 -15.18
N GLY A 295 -8.42 3.95 -16.10
CA GLY A 295 -8.77 5.36 -16.03
C GLY A 295 -8.34 5.93 -14.69
N TYR A 296 -9.33 6.34 -13.88
CA TYR A 296 -9.11 6.86 -12.54
C TYR A 296 -9.29 5.84 -11.42
N TYR A 297 -9.72 4.60 -11.69
CA TYR A 297 -9.79 3.56 -10.67
C TYR A 297 -8.40 3.29 -10.08
N ALA A 298 -8.33 3.16 -8.75
CA ALA A 298 -7.08 3.07 -7.98
C ALA A 298 -6.20 4.33 -8.01
N GLY A 299 -6.55 5.34 -8.81
CA GLY A 299 -5.96 6.68 -8.76
C GLY A 299 -6.43 7.46 -7.54
N VAL A 300 -6.26 8.80 -7.57
CA VAL A 300 -6.68 9.67 -6.45
C VAL A 300 -7.35 10.95 -6.93
N LEU A 301 -8.24 11.47 -6.09
CA LEU A 301 -8.52 12.92 -6.07
C LEU A 301 -7.55 13.52 -5.06
N ALA A 302 -6.86 14.61 -5.39
CA ALA A 302 -5.92 15.26 -4.49
C ALA A 302 -6.30 16.74 -4.35
N LEU A 303 -6.69 17.15 -3.15
CA LEU A 303 -6.91 18.55 -2.81
C LEU A 303 -5.62 19.12 -2.24
N LEU A 304 -4.95 19.97 -3.02
CA LEU A 304 -3.70 20.64 -2.64
C LEU A 304 -3.98 22.09 -2.25
N GLY A 305 -3.27 22.58 -1.24
CA GLY A 305 -3.40 23.95 -0.77
C GLY A 305 -2.25 24.39 0.13
N HIS A 306 -2.51 25.43 0.92
CA HIS A 306 -1.65 25.83 2.03
C HIS A 306 -2.49 26.06 3.29
N ASP A 307 -1.89 25.90 4.47
CA ASP A 307 -2.50 26.38 5.71
C ASP A 307 -2.27 27.88 5.92
N ASP A 308 -2.76 28.42 7.03
CA ASP A 308 -2.68 29.85 7.36
C ASP A 308 -1.23 30.32 7.58
N GLU A 309 -0.33 29.40 7.95
CA GLU A 309 1.11 29.66 8.06
C GLU A 309 1.87 29.47 6.74
N GLY A 310 1.18 29.14 5.65
CA GLY A 310 1.75 28.96 4.32
C GLY A 310 2.44 27.61 4.09
N ARG A 311 2.27 26.63 4.99
CA ARG A 311 2.78 25.26 4.76
C ARG A 311 1.86 24.54 3.79
N GLN A 312 2.43 23.70 2.93
CA GLN A 312 1.65 22.94 1.96
C GLN A 312 0.71 21.95 2.66
N THR A 313 -0.50 21.82 2.12
CA THR A 313 -1.49 20.84 2.56
C THR A 313 -1.89 19.92 1.41
N LEU A 314 -2.18 18.67 1.76
CA LEU A 314 -2.66 17.65 0.84
C LEU A 314 -3.75 16.82 1.52
N ASP A 315 -4.86 16.61 0.84
CA ASP A 315 -5.85 15.62 1.22
C ASP A 315 -6.23 14.80 -0.02
N ALA A 316 -5.81 13.54 -0.06
CA ALA A 316 -5.99 12.68 -1.23
C ALA A 316 -6.64 11.33 -0.88
N PRO A 317 -7.95 11.13 -1.13
CA PRO A 317 -8.56 9.81 -1.09
C PRO A 317 -8.22 8.93 -2.30
N ILE A 318 -8.32 7.61 -2.12
CA ILE A 318 -8.28 6.63 -3.21
C ILE A 318 -9.61 6.64 -3.97
N LEU A 319 -9.54 6.58 -5.31
CA LEU A 319 -10.69 6.44 -6.20
C LEU A 319 -11.13 4.98 -6.32
N ILE A 320 -11.85 4.54 -5.29
CA ILE A 320 -12.64 3.30 -5.23
C ILE A 320 -14.08 3.64 -4.84
N ARG A 321 -15.00 2.67 -4.98
CA ARG A 321 -16.44 2.89 -4.71
C ARG A 321 -16.99 4.13 -5.45
N THR A 322 -16.54 4.28 -6.69
CA THR A 322 -16.75 5.47 -7.52
C THR A 322 -17.33 5.04 -8.86
N ALA A 323 -18.36 5.76 -9.32
CA ALA A 323 -18.87 5.67 -10.67
C ALA A 323 -18.29 6.81 -11.52
N GLU A 324 -17.90 6.48 -12.74
CA GLU A 324 -17.64 7.45 -13.80
C GLU A 324 -18.83 7.49 -14.75
N ILE A 325 -19.33 8.69 -15.04
CA ILE A 325 -20.44 8.92 -15.97
C ILE A 325 -19.94 9.83 -17.10
N SER A 326 -20.03 9.33 -18.34
CA SER A 326 -19.65 10.09 -19.54
C SER A 326 -20.74 11.09 -19.94
N PRO A 327 -20.43 12.12 -20.76
CA PRO A 327 -21.43 13.02 -21.31
C PRO A 327 -22.49 12.33 -22.18
N ALA A 328 -22.19 11.14 -22.70
CA ALA A 328 -23.14 10.31 -23.45
C ALA A 328 -24.05 9.45 -22.55
N GLY A 329 -23.82 9.48 -21.22
CA GLY A 329 -24.59 8.71 -20.25
C GLY A 329 -24.06 7.29 -20.01
N GLU A 330 -22.87 6.94 -20.50
CA GLU A 330 -22.22 5.68 -20.14
C GLU A 330 -21.77 5.74 -18.68
N LEU A 331 -22.22 4.80 -17.86
CA LEU A 331 -21.80 4.62 -16.47
C LEU A 331 -20.83 3.46 -16.38
N ARG A 332 -19.72 3.69 -15.67
CA ARG A 332 -18.71 2.67 -15.35
C ARG A 332 -18.49 2.64 -13.84
N VAL A 333 -18.49 1.44 -13.28
CA VAL A 333 -18.11 1.17 -11.89
C VAL A 333 -17.01 0.12 -11.90
N PRO A 334 -15.74 0.55 -11.95
CA PRO A 334 -14.61 -0.36 -11.82
C PRO A 334 -14.56 -0.96 -10.42
N VAL A 335 -14.35 -2.28 -10.35
CA VAL A 335 -14.20 -3.03 -9.10
C VAL A 335 -13.09 -4.05 -9.25
N GLY A 336 -12.38 -4.32 -8.18
CA GLY A 336 -11.39 -5.41 -8.11
C GLY A 336 -11.51 -6.18 -6.82
N ALA A 337 -10.85 -7.34 -6.79
CA ALA A 337 -10.69 -8.15 -5.61
C ALA A 337 -9.20 -8.39 -5.33
N THR A 338 -8.85 -8.48 -4.05
CA THR A 338 -7.47 -8.67 -3.62
C THR A 338 -7.16 -10.16 -3.64
N LEU A 339 -6.42 -10.58 -4.67
CA LEU A 339 -6.04 -11.97 -4.86
C LEU A 339 -4.90 -12.32 -3.91
N VAL A 340 -5.14 -13.29 -3.02
CA VAL A 340 -4.16 -13.84 -2.10
C VAL A 340 -4.05 -15.35 -2.31
N ARG A 341 -3.01 -16.00 -1.78
CA ARG A 341 -2.76 -17.44 -2.00
C ARG A 341 -3.93 -18.38 -1.69
N HIS A 342 -4.84 -17.97 -0.79
CA HIS A 342 -6.01 -18.74 -0.37
C HIS A 342 -7.32 -18.33 -1.06
N SER A 343 -7.24 -17.38 -1.99
CA SER A 343 -8.36 -16.97 -2.83
C SER A 343 -8.86 -18.14 -3.68
N THR A 344 -10.13 -18.07 -4.07
CA THR A 344 -10.73 -19.02 -5.03
C THR A 344 -11.43 -18.23 -6.13
N ALA A 345 -11.33 -18.68 -7.38
CA ALA A 345 -11.96 -17.99 -8.51
C ALA A 345 -13.43 -17.64 -8.27
N ALA A 346 -14.22 -18.60 -7.78
CA ALA A 346 -15.63 -18.39 -7.45
C ALA A 346 -15.85 -17.33 -6.36
N GLY A 347 -15.01 -17.33 -5.31
CA GLY A 347 -15.07 -16.34 -4.23
C GLY A 347 -14.78 -14.93 -4.73
N GLU A 348 -13.71 -14.76 -5.52
CA GLU A 348 -13.29 -13.45 -6.02
C GLU A 348 -14.28 -12.89 -7.07
N VAL A 349 -14.86 -13.75 -7.91
CA VAL A 349 -15.98 -13.38 -8.79
C VAL A 349 -17.17 -12.86 -7.97
N ALA A 350 -17.57 -13.59 -6.93
CA ALA A 350 -18.69 -13.18 -6.06
C ALA A 350 -18.40 -11.87 -5.32
N GLU A 351 -17.14 -11.65 -4.92
CA GLU A 351 -16.72 -10.41 -4.26
C GLU A 351 -16.85 -9.19 -5.18
N THR A 352 -16.44 -9.30 -6.45
CA THR A 352 -16.59 -8.19 -7.40
C THR A 352 -18.06 -7.85 -7.68
N HIS A 353 -18.95 -8.86 -7.77
CA HIS A 353 -20.40 -8.63 -7.85
C HIS A 353 -20.91 -7.90 -6.61
N THR A 354 -20.50 -8.33 -5.41
CA THR A 354 -20.90 -7.71 -4.14
C THR A 354 -20.44 -6.26 -4.05
N LYS A 355 -19.19 -5.97 -4.43
CA LYS A 355 -18.63 -4.61 -4.44
C LYS A 355 -19.37 -3.71 -5.44
N ALA A 356 -19.63 -4.18 -6.65
CA ALA A 356 -20.38 -3.42 -7.65
C ALA A 356 -21.82 -3.17 -7.20
N ALA A 357 -22.52 -4.19 -6.71
CA ALA A 357 -23.88 -4.07 -6.21
C ALA A 357 -23.98 -3.08 -5.03
N GLY A 358 -23.00 -3.10 -4.11
CA GLY A 358 -22.94 -2.14 -3.01
C GLY A 358 -22.82 -0.70 -3.48
N VAL A 359 -21.95 -0.43 -4.47
CA VAL A 359 -21.82 0.92 -5.07
C VAL A 359 -23.12 1.33 -5.77
N LEU A 360 -23.71 0.44 -6.58
CA LEU A 360 -24.95 0.74 -7.30
C LEU A 360 -26.13 1.00 -6.36
N ALA A 361 -26.21 0.26 -5.25
CA ALA A 361 -27.21 0.48 -4.21
C ALA A 361 -27.01 1.84 -3.52
N ALA A 362 -25.77 2.18 -3.16
CA ALA A 362 -25.42 3.46 -2.53
C ALA A 362 -25.74 4.67 -3.44
N LEU A 363 -25.54 4.52 -4.75
CA LEU A 363 -25.91 5.53 -5.75
C LEU A 363 -27.44 5.61 -5.98
N GLY A 364 -28.22 4.67 -5.43
CA GLY A 364 -29.67 4.60 -5.57
C GLY A 364 -30.16 4.00 -6.89
N ALA A 365 -29.34 3.16 -7.54
CA ALA A 365 -29.72 2.40 -8.74
C ALA A 365 -30.52 1.13 -8.42
N THR A 366 -30.33 0.59 -7.22
CA THR A 366 -31.06 -0.58 -6.70
C THR A 366 -31.59 -0.27 -5.30
N ARG A 367 -32.68 -0.92 -4.88
CA ARG A 367 -33.16 -0.82 -3.50
C ARG A 367 -32.24 -1.64 -2.60
N SER A 368 -31.65 -0.99 -1.60
CA SER A 368 -31.08 -1.69 -0.43
C SER A 368 -32.13 -1.72 0.67
N ASP A 369 -32.56 -2.92 1.05
CA ASP A 369 -33.41 -3.13 2.24
C ASP A 369 -32.54 -3.51 3.47
N THR A 370 -31.21 -3.40 3.39
CA THR A 370 -30.30 -3.76 4.48
C THR A 370 -30.41 -2.75 5.63
N PRO A 371 -30.73 -3.20 6.86
CA PRO A 371 -30.82 -2.31 8.01
C PRO A 371 -29.49 -1.58 8.25
N THR A 372 -29.52 -0.26 8.39
CA THR A 372 -28.37 0.52 8.85
C THR A 372 -28.31 0.45 10.37
N VAL A 373 -27.19 -0.01 10.92
CA VAL A 373 -26.98 -0.04 12.38
C VAL A 373 -26.32 1.27 12.82
N ARG A 374 -26.81 1.88 13.91
CA ARG A 374 -26.12 3.04 14.50
C ARG A 374 -24.87 2.55 15.23
N PRO A 375 -23.70 3.17 15.01
CA PRO A 375 -22.50 2.80 15.75
C PRO A 375 -22.68 3.15 17.23
N GLU A 376 -22.56 2.15 18.09
CA GLU A 376 -22.39 2.35 19.53
C GLU A 376 -20.90 2.54 19.85
N PRO A 377 -20.56 3.29 20.93
CA PRO A 377 -19.18 3.38 21.40
C PRO A 377 -18.60 2.00 21.69
N ASP A 378 -17.32 1.81 21.38
CA ASP A 378 -16.65 0.52 21.62
C ASP A 378 -16.56 0.25 23.13
N GLY A 379 -17.08 -0.92 23.54
CA GLY A 379 -16.97 -1.40 24.91
C GLY A 379 -15.52 -1.74 25.29
N PRO A 380 -15.21 -1.87 26.59
CA PRO A 380 -13.86 -2.13 27.08
C PRO A 380 -13.26 -3.45 26.54
N GLU A 381 -14.09 -4.46 26.28
CA GLU A 381 -13.65 -5.74 25.70
C GLU A 381 -13.16 -5.60 24.25
N ILE A 382 -13.86 -4.79 23.45
CA ILE A 382 -13.46 -4.48 22.05
C ILE A 382 -12.14 -3.71 22.05
N LEU A 383 -12.03 -2.69 22.89
CA LEU A 383 -10.82 -1.88 23.02
C LEU A 383 -9.62 -2.74 23.47
N ALA A 384 -9.82 -3.66 24.41
CA ALA A 384 -8.78 -4.59 24.85
C ALA A 384 -8.38 -5.56 23.72
N ALA A 385 -9.34 -6.09 22.97
CA ALA A 385 -9.07 -6.98 21.83
C ALA A 385 -8.29 -6.27 20.72
N LEU A 386 -8.62 -5.01 20.42
CA LEU A 386 -7.86 -4.18 19.48
C LEU A 386 -6.45 -3.91 20.00
N ALA A 387 -6.31 -3.48 21.26
CA ALA A 387 -5.01 -3.20 21.85
C ALA A 387 -4.08 -4.42 21.87
N ALA A 388 -4.61 -5.61 22.16
CA ALA A 388 -3.87 -6.87 22.15
C ALA A 388 -3.27 -7.23 20.78
N ARG A 389 -3.81 -6.68 19.68
CA ARG A 389 -3.22 -6.84 18.34
C ARG A 389 -1.84 -6.17 18.22
N ASN A 390 -1.46 -5.27 19.11
CA ASN A 390 -0.13 -4.65 19.08
C ASN A 390 0.95 -5.47 19.81
N ASP A 391 0.58 -6.45 20.64
CA ASP A 391 1.52 -7.15 21.52
C ASP A 391 2.61 -7.92 20.75
N GLY A 392 2.28 -8.43 19.57
CA GLY A 392 3.20 -9.18 18.72
C GLY A 392 3.92 -8.36 17.66
N LEU A 393 3.73 -7.03 17.63
CA LEU A 393 4.29 -6.16 16.59
C LEU A 393 5.63 -5.55 17.01
N ALA A 394 6.45 -5.21 16.01
CA ALA A 394 7.73 -4.55 16.17
C ALA A 394 7.57 -3.19 16.85
N ARG A 395 7.99 -3.11 18.11
CA ARG A 395 8.00 -1.87 18.89
C ARG A 395 8.65 -0.72 18.14
N PHE A 396 9.62 -1.00 17.26
CA PHE A 396 10.28 0.00 16.41
C PHE A 396 9.29 0.98 15.77
N TRP A 397 8.18 0.48 15.23
CA TRP A 397 7.20 1.29 14.51
C TRP A 397 6.07 1.86 15.39
N LEU A 398 5.88 1.33 16.60
CA LEU A 398 4.80 1.78 17.50
C LEU A 398 5.27 2.89 18.47
N ASP A 399 6.51 2.79 18.96
CA ASP A 399 7.00 3.67 20.02
C ASP A 399 7.57 4.98 19.52
N GLN A 400 7.22 6.06 20.21
CA GLN A 400 7.94 7.32 20.09
C GLN A 400 9.27 7.22 20.85
N ARG A 401 10.37 7.48 20.14
CA ARG A 401 11.73 7.44 20.71
C ARG A 401 12.42 8.78 20.58
N ARG A 402 13.35 9.02 21.50
CA ARG A 402 14.31 10.13 21.36
C ARG A 402 15.33 9.77 20.27
N PRO A 403 15.81 10.75 19.48
CA PRO A 403 16.93 10.54 18.57
C PRO A 403 18.12 9.90 19.28
N GLY A 404 18.73 8.90 18.65
CA GLY A 404 19.89 8.17 19.18
C GLY A 404 19.58 7.10 20.24
N ALA A 405 18.31 6.87 20.61
CA ALA A 405 17.96 5.88 21.65
C ALA A 405 18.33 4.43 21.29
N LEU A 406 18.49 4.12 20.01
CA LEU A 406 18.85 2.78 19.51
C LEU A 406 20.29 2.72 18.97
N THR A 407 21.07 3.81 19.07
CA THR A 407 22.41 3.85 18.49
C THR A 407 23.30 2.77 19.11
N VAL A 408 23.90 1.95 18.26
CA VAL A 408 24.84 0.90 18.66
C VAL A 408 26.25 1.43 18.47
N PRO A 409 27.09 1.54 19.52
CA PRO A 409 28.42 2.15 19.42
C PRO A 409 29.34 1.54 18.35
N ALA A 410 29.19 0.25 18.06
CA ALA A 410 29.98 -0.43 17.03
C ALA A 410 29.57 -0.07 15.59
N LEU A 411 28.37 0.48 15.42
CA LEU A 411 27.76 0.81 14.12
C LEU A 411 27.74 2.32 13.86
N ASP A 412 27.85 3.14 14.91
CA ASP A 412 27.79 4.59 14.83
C ASP A 412 28.81 5.17 13.84
N GLY A 413 28.33 5.97 12.89
CA GLY A 413 29.13 6.60 11.84
C GLY A 413 29.61 5.65 10.72
N ARG A 414 29.31 4.35 10.79
CA ARG A 414 29.64 3.40 9.71
C ARG A 414 28.72 3.61 8.51
N THR A 415 29.23 3.33 7.32
CA THR A 415 28.51 3.52 6.06
C THR A 415 27.92 2.21 5.55
N ALA A 416 26.66 2.24 5.13
CA ALA A 416 25.97 1.10 4.55
C ALA A 416 25.30 1.48 3.22
N VAL A 417 25.36 0.57 2.26
CA VAL A 417 24.60 0.68 1.02
C VAL A 417 23.59 -0.48 0.96
N VAL A 418 22.32 -0.15 0.81
CA VAL A 418 21.24 -1.11 0.58
C VAL A 418 20.95 -1.13 -0.92
N VAL A 419 21.09 -2.30 -1.55
CA VAL A 419 20.74 -2.52 -2.95
C VAL A 419 19.30 -3.05 -3.03
N ASP A 420 18.40 -2.24 -3.58
CA ASP A 420 16.97 -2.49 -3.68
C ASP A 420 16.62 -3.42 -4.85
N GLY A 421 16.02 -4.58 -4.54
CA GLY A 421 15.61 -5.60 -5.51
C GLY A 421 14.19 -5.43 -6.05
N GLU A 422 13.66 -4.20 -6.07
CA GLU A 422 12.26 -3.84 -6.38
C GLU A 422 11.28 -4.16 -5.24
N ASP A 423 11.73 -4.05 -4.00
CA ASP A 423 10.86 -4.14 -2.82
C ASP A 423 11.28 -3.09 -1.77
N THR A 424 10.38 -2.12 -1.57
CA THR A 424 10.59 -0.92 -0.75
C THR A 424 10.64 -1.20 0.75
N PHE A 425 10.59 -2.47 1.17
CA PHE A 425 11.13 -2.88 2.48
C PHE A 425 12.54 -2.33 2.72
N THR A 426 13.35 -2.10 1.68
CA THR A 426 14.64 -1.41 1.80
C THR A 426 14.55 -0.03 2.44
N ALA A 427 13.46 0.72 2.24
CA ALA A 427 13.25 2.02 2.88
C ALA A 427 13.02 1.87 4.39
N MET A 428 12.24 0.86 4.78
CA MET A 428 12.02 0.50 6.19
C MET A 428 13.32 0.05 6.86
N LEU A 429 14.07 -0.83 6.19
CA LEU A 429 15.38 -1.30 6.67
C LEU A 429 16.36 -0.14 6.81
N ALA A 430 16.38 0.81 5.88
CA ALA A 430 17.24 1.99 5.97
C ALA A 430 16.95 2.83 7.22
N HIS A 431 15.68 2.98 7.63
CA HIS A 431 15.33 3.68 8.87
C HIS A 431 15.82 2.94 10.12
N GLN A 432 15.63 1.63 10.20
CA GLN A 432 16.16 0.85 11.32
C GLN A 432 17.69 0.95 11.38
N LEU A 433 18.39 0.80 10.25
CA LEU A 433 19.85 0.92 10.18
C LEU A 433 20.34 2.32 10.58
N ARG A 434 19.66 3.40 10.16
CA ARG A 434 19.97 4.77 10.60
C ARG A 434 19.74 4.95 12.10
N ALA A 435 18.67 4.40 12.64
CA ALA A 435 18.40 4.44 14.08
C ALA A 435 19.47 3.70 14.90
N LEU A 436 20.09 2.67 14.33
CA LEU A 436 21.23 1.96 14.92
C LEU A 436 22.56 2.73 14.79
N GLY A 437 22.60 3.85 14.06
CA GLY A 437 23.77 4.74 13.93
C GLY A 437 24.48 4.71 12.58
N LEU A 438 24.02 3.91 11.60
CA LEU A 438 24.65 3.85 10.28
C LEU A 438 24.26 5.03 9.39
N ALA A 439 25.19 5.49 8.57
CA ALA A 439 24.90 6.34 7.40
C ALA A 439 24.49 5.45 6.22
N VAL A 440 23.21 5.50 5.83
CA VAL A 440 22.62 4.55 4.86
C VAL A 440 22.22 5.23 3.56
N THR A 441 22.72 4.67 2.45
CA THR A 441 22.27 4.99 1.08
C THR A 441 21.52 3.80 0.50
N VAL A 442 20.33 4.04 -0.06
CA VAL A 442 19.59 3.04 -0.83
C VAL A 442 19.81 3.29 -2.31
N VAL A 443 20.15 2.26 -3.08
CA VAL A 443 20.36 2.35 -4.53
C VAL A 443 19.56 1.25 -5.23
N PRO A 444 18.97 1.53 -6.41
CA PRO A 444 18.24 0.49 -7.13
C PRO A 444 19.18 -0.62 -7.57
N TRP A 445 18.65 -1.84 -7.74
CA TRP A 445 19.41 -2.95 -8.31
C TRP A 445 19.90 -2.65 -9.71
N THR A 446 19.54 -1.56 -10.39
CA THR A 446 20.02 -1.19 -11.73
C THR A 446 21.29 -0.32 -11.71
N VAL A 447 21.75 0.15 -10.54
CA VAL A 447 22.89 1.08 -10.42
C VAL A 447 24.19 0.56 -11.04
N THR A 448 24.85 1.30 -11.93
CA THR A 448 26.03 0.81 -12.67
C THR A 448 27.15 0.26 -11.78
N ALA A 449 27.43 0.94 -10.66
CA ALA A 449 28.35 0.49 -9.62
C ALA A 449 27.77 0.77 -8.23
N VAL A 450 27.90 -0.18 -7.31
CA VAL A 450 27.51 0.02 -5.90
C VAL A 450 28.52 0.98 -5.25
N PRO A 451 28.07 2.07 -4.61
CA PRO A 451 28.96 3.00 -3.91
C PRO A 451 29.86 2.30 -2.88
N GLY A 452 31.04 2.85 -2.64
CA GLY A 452 31.93 2.37 -1.58
C GLY A 452 31.32 2.57 -0.20
N SER A 453 31.27 1.50 0.59
CA SER A 453 30.72 1.50 1.96
C SER A 453 31.48 0.54 2.89
N ASP A 454 31.19 0.57 4.18
CA ASP A 454 31.65 -0.44 5.15
C ASP A 454 30.82 -1.72 5.05
N LEU A 455 29.51 -1.60 4.79
CA LEU A 455 28.55 -2.70 4.65
C LEU A 455 27.79 -2.61 3.32
N VAL A 456 27.58 -3.75 2.66
CA VAL A 456 26.61 -3.86 1.56
C VAL A 456 25.47 -4.77 1.99
N ILE A 457 24.24 -4.31 1.85
CA ILE A 457 23.04 -5.10 2.07
C ILE A 457 22.43 -5.38 0.70
N VAL A 458 22.25 -6.65 0.38
CA VAL A 458 21.46 -7.06 -0.80
C VAL A 458 20.04 -7.29 -0.31
N GLY A 459 19.16 -6.37 -0.69
CA GLY A 459 17.80 -6.28 -0.18
C GLY A 459 16.85 -7.35 -0.74
N PRO A 460 15.58 -7.31 -0.29
CA PRO A 460 14.53 -8.17 -0.80
C PRO A 460 14.11 -7.79 -2.22
N GLY A 461 13.28 -8.64 -2.82
CA GLY A 461 12.71 -8.42 -4.14
C GLY A 461 11.84 -9.59 -4.60
N PRO A 462 10.92 -9.36 -5.55
CA PRO A 462 10.11 -10.42 -6.15
C PRO A 462 10.90 -11.26 -7.16
N GLY A 463 10.39 -12.46 -7.43
CA GLY A 463 10.84 -13.37 -8.49
C GLY A 463 11.54 -14.64 -7.97
N ASP A 464 11.83 -15.55 -8.91
CA ASP A 464 12.58 -16.78 -8.62
C ASP A 464 14.10 -16.50 -8.55
N PRO A 465 14.78 -16.76 -7.41
CA PRO A 465 16.22 -16.54 -7.27
C PRO A 465 17.09 -17.32 -8.28
N ALA A 466 16.56 -18.37 -8.91
CA ALA A 466 17.22 -19.16 -9.95
C ALA A 466 16.96 -18.64 -11.38
N SER A 467 16.04 -17.69 -11.56
CA SER A 467 15.66 -17.14 -12.87
C SER A 467 16.85 -16.51 -13.62
N ALA A 468 16.78 -16.52 -14.95
CA ALA A 468 17.78 -15.93 -15.84
C ALA A 468 17.50 -14.45 -16.17
N ASP A 469 16.51 -13.81 -15.55
CA ASP A 469 16.25 -12.39 -15.76
C ASP A 469 17.41 -11.48 -15.31
N ALA A 470 17.43 -10.26 -15.85
CA ALA A 470 18.53 -9.31 -15.65
C ALA A 470 18.76 -8.96 -14.17
N LYS A 471 17.69 -8.89 -13.36
CA LYS A 471 17.78 -8.57 -11.93
C LYS A 471 18.47 -9.71 -11.20
N MET A 472 18.00 -10.93 -11.37
CA MET A 472 18.57 -12.10 -10.70
C MET A 472 20.02 -12.35 -11.11
N VAL A 473 20.35 -12.19 -12.41
CA VAL A 473 21.74 -12.30 -12.89
C VAL A 473 22.63 -11.26 -12.22
N ARG A 474 22.18 -10.01 -12.14
CA ARG A 474 22.97 -8.92 -11.57
C ARG A 474 23.15 -9.05 -10.05
N LEU A 475 22.10 -9.43 -9.32
CA LEU A 475 22.18 -9.67 -7.87
C LEU A 475 23.08 -10.87 -7.55
N ARG A 476 23.01 -11.98 -8.30
CA ARG A 476 23.95 -13.12 -8.16
C ARG A 476 25.39 -12.70 -8.41
N GLY A 477 25.63 -11.89 -9.45
CA GLY A 477 26.96 -11.35 -9.75
C GLY A 477 27.50 -10.44 -8.64
N LEU A 478 26.64 -9.58 -8.07
CA LEU A 478 26.99 -8.73 -6.94
C LEU A 478 27.39 -9.56 -5.71
N VAL A 479 26.55 -10.50 -5.29
CA VAL A 479 26.81 -11.35 -4.12
C VAL A 479 28.09 -12.16 -4.29
N SER A 480 28.28 -12.79 -5.46
CA SER A 480 29.51 -13.53 -5.78
C SER A 480 30.75 -12.63 -5.70
N GLY A 481 30.66 -11.41 -6.22
CA GLY A 481 31.74 -10.44 -6.19
C GLY A 481 32.08 -9.90 -4.79
N LEU A 482 31.08 -9.78 -3.91
CA LEU A 482 31.28 -9.36 -2.51
C LEU A 482 31.96 -10.46 -1.71
N LEU A 483 31.51 -11.71 -1.85
CA LEU A 483 32.11 -12.88 -1.20
C LEU A 483 33.57 -13.07 -1.62
N ALA A 484 33.87 -13.01 -2.93
CA ALA A 484 35.22 -13.16 -3.44
C ALA A 484 36.20 -12.11 -2.88
N ARG A 485 35.71 -10.90 -2.61
CA ARG A 485 36.50 -9.79 -2.04
C ARG A 485 36.43 -9.70 -0.52
N ARG A 486 35.70 -10.61 0.14
CA ARG A 486 35.40 -10.60 1.58
C ARG A 486 34.87 -9.23 2.06
N ARG A 487 34.01 -8.62 1.23
CA ARG A 487 33.32 -7.38 1.57
C ARG A 487 32.16 -7.71 2.51
N PRO A 488 32.00 -7.00 3.64
CA PRO A 488 30.89 -7.24 4.56
C PRO A 488 29.54 -7.20 3.84
N LEU A 489 28.79 -8.30 3.97
CA LEU A 489 27.54 -8.53 3.26
C LEU A 489 26.44 -8.97 4.22
N LEU A 490 25.26 -8.35 4.11
CA LEU A 490 24.01 -8.89 4.64
C LEU A 490 23.05 -9.18 3.48
N GLY A 491 22.56 -10.41 3.35
CA GLY A 491 21.46 -10.75 2.46
C GLY A 491 20.12 -10.78 3.19
N VAL A 492 19.09 -10.11 2.67
CA VAL A 492 17.73 -10.12 3.25
C VAL A 492 16.74 -10.72 2.25
N CYS A 493 15.94 -11.70 2.68
CA CYS A 493 14.97 -12.43 1.87
C CYS A 493 15.54 -12.93 0.53
N LEU A 494 15.25 -12.27 -0.61
CA LEU A 494 15.85 -12.61 -1.90
C LEU A 494 17.38 -12.55 -1.87
N GLY A 495 17.96 -11.54 -1.23
CA GLY A 495 19.40 -11.43 -1.03
C GLY A 495 19.97 -12.60 -0.22
N HIS A 496 19.23 -13.10 0.77
CA HIS A 496 19.59 -14.30 1.53
C HIS A 496 19.53 -15.57 0.65
N GLN A 497 18.47 -15.73 -0.14
CA GLN A 497 18.32 -16.89 -1.03
C GLN A 497 19.45 -16.94 -2.06
N ILE A 498 19.80 -15.80 -2.65
CA ILE A 498 20.94 -15.68 -3.58
C ILE A 498 22.26 -16.00 -2.88
N LEU A 499 22.47 -15.49 -1.67
CA LEU A 499 23.64 -15.79 -0.85
C LEU A 499 23.75 -17.30 -0.55
N ALA A 500 22.66 -17.91 -0.07
CA ALA A 500 22.59 -19.33 0.22
C ALA A 500 22.91 -20.18 -1.03
N ALA A 501 22.30 -19.87 -2.17
CA ALA A 501 22.56 -20.56 -3.43
C ALA A 501 24.02 -20.38 -3.91
N THR A 502 24.59 -19.18 -3.76
CA THR A 502 25.99 -18.90 -4.11
C THR A 502 26.97 -19.70 -3.25
N LEU A 503 26.60 -19.98 -1.99
CA LEU A 503 27.35 -20.85 -1.08
C LEU A 503 27.12 -22.35 -1.33
N GLY A 504 26.21 -22.71 -2.25
CA GLY A 504 25.93 -24.09 -2.65
C GLY A 504 24.75 -24.76 -1.93
N LEU A 505 23.95 -24.01 -1.17
CA LEU A 505 22.71 -24.54 -0.59
C LEU A 505 21.62 -24.68 -1.67
N PRO A 506 20.90 -25.82 -1.73
CA PRO A 506 19.80 -25.96 -2.66
C PRO A 506 18.62 -25.08 -2.25
N LEU A 507 17.95 -24.50 -3.24
CA LEU A 507 16.72 -23.73 -3.05
C LEU A 507 15.50 -24.60 -3.38
N ARG A 508 14.44 -24.43 -2.59
CA ARG A 508 13.16 -25.12 -2.77
C ARG A 508 12.02 -24.11 -2.75
N ARG A 509 11.09 -24.26 -3.69
CA ARG A 509 9.77 -23.60 -3.64
C ARG A 509 8.92 -24.25 -2.56
N ARG A 510 8.33 -23.44 -1.68
CA ARG A 510 7.45 -23.94 -0.61
C ARG A 510 6.11 -24.38 -1.19
N GLU A 511 5.54 -25.45 -0.66
CA GLU A 511 4.15 -25.83 -0.97
C GLU A 511 3.17 -24.80 -0.38
N ALA A 512 3.43 -24.34 0.84
CA ALA A 512 2.75 -23.23 1.49
C ALA A 512 3.70 -22.03 1.62
N THR A 513 3.39 -20.95 0.91
CA THR A 513 4.17 -19.70 0.95
C THR A 513 4.01 -19.02 2.30
N TYR A 514 5.08 -18.35 2.75
CA TYR A 514 5.05 -17.52 3.94
C TYR A 514 4.92 -16.07 3.51
N GLN A 515 3.69 -15.62 3.28
CA GLN A 515 3.38 -14.25 2.89
C GLN A 515 2.62 -13.56 4.03
N GLY A 516 3.23 -12.54 4.63
CA GLY A 516 2.64 -11.79 5.74
C GLY A 516 2.48 -12.61 7.02
N VAL A 517 3.46 -13.48 7.35
CA VAL A 517 3.35 -14.39 8.50
C VAL A 517 4.46 -14.13 9.52
N ALA A 518 4.08 -13.87 10.77
CA ALA A 518 4.99 -13.85 11.92
C ALA A 518 5.22 -15.28 12.44
N ARG A 519 6.48 -15.62 12.73
CA ARG A 519 6.86 -16.93 13.29
C ARG A 519 7.89 -16.79 14.40
N ASP A 520 7.81 -17.67 15.38
CA ASP A 520 8.86 -17.88 16.37
C ASP A 520 9.89 -18.88 15.80
N ILE A 521 11.17 -18.51 15.81
CA ILE A 521 12.30 -19.28 15.27
C ILE A 521 13.43 -19.37 16.31
N ASP A 522 14.29 -20.38 16.20
CA ASP A 522 15.58 -20.40 16.89
C ASP A 522 16.65 -19.75 16.00
N LEU A 523 17.11 -18.57 16.37
CA LEU A 523 18.18 -17.86 15.67
C LEU A 523 19.50 -18.06 16.42
N PHE A 524 20.28 -19.06 15.97
CA PHE A 524 21.58 -19.40 16.55
C PHE A 524 21.52 -19.65 18.07
N GLY A 525 20.51 -20.39 18.54
CA GLY A 525 20.27 -20.70 19.94
C GLY A 525 19.44 -19.67 20.71
N THR A 526 18.98 -18.60 20.06
CA THR A 526 18.16 -17.56 20.68
C THR A 526 16.77 -17.52 20.04
N PRO A 527 15.68 -17.71 20.80
CA PRO A 527 14.32 -17.57 20.28
C PRO A 527 14.06 -16.14 19.77
N ARG A 528 13.49 -16.03 18.57
CA ARG A 528 13.13 -14.76 17.94
C ARG A 528 11.79 -14.85 17.24
N ARG A 529 11.00 -13.79 17.29
CA ARG A 529 9.75 -13.61 16.56
C ARG A 529 9.95 -12.66 15.38
N VAL A 530 9.82 -13.19 14.17
CA VAL A 530 10.16 -12.50 12.91
C VAL A 530 9.11 -12.71 11.81
N GLY A 531 8.97 -11.73 10.92
CA GLY A 531 8.04 -11.71 9.79
C GLY A 531 8.62 -12.26 8.49
N PHE A 532 7.87 -13.12 7.79
CA PHE A 532 8.27 -13.74 6.53
C PHE A 532 7.37 -13.31 5.37
N TYR A 533 8.02 -13.04 4.22
CA TYR A 533 7.41 -12.71 2.92
C TYR A 533 8.17 -13.43 1.79
N SER A 534 7.98 -14.74 1.67
CA SER A 534 8.75 -15.60 0.75
C SER A 534 7.98 -16.83 0.24
N SER A 535 8.19 -17.12 -1.04
CA SER A 535 7.73 -18.35 -1.71
C SER A 535 8.83 -19.42 -1.85
N PHE A 536 10.09 -19.03 -1.70
CA PHE A 536 11.27 -19.88 -1.78
C PHE A 536 12.03 -19.91 -0.45
N THR A 537 12.78 -20.98 -0.22
CA THR A 537 13.66 -21.13 0.95
C THR A 537 14.89 -21.94 0.58
N ALA A 538 16.01 -21.68 1.24
CA ALA A 538 17.18 -22.55 1.15
C ALA A 538 17.02 -23.78 2.07
N LEU A 539 17.66 -24.89 1.71
CA LEU A 539 17.68 -26.10 2.53
C LEU A 539 19.06 -26.31 3.14
N ALA A 540 19.07 -26.74 4.39
CA ALA A 540 20.29 -26.97 5.15
C ALA A 540 21.12 -28.09 4.50
N ALA A 541 22.39 -27.80 4.27
CA ALA A 541 23.40 -28.77 3.85
C ALA A 541 24.74 -28.43 4.54
N PRO A 542 25.64 -29.42 4.73
CA PRO A 542 26.93 -29.16 5.37
C PRO A 542 27.76 -28.13 4.59
N LEU A 543 28.11 -27.02 5.25
CA LEU A 543 28.97 -25.97 4.71
C LEU A 543 30.12 -25.66 5.70
N PRO A 544 31.39 -25.91 5.33
CA PRO A 544 32.52 -25.59 6.20
C PRO A 544 32.61 -24.09 6.52
N GLY A 545 32.68 -23.75 7.80
CA GLY A 545 32.85 -22.37 8.26
C GLY A 545 31.59 -21.49 8.14
N VAL A 546 30.42 -22.09 7.88
CA VAL A 546 29.14 -21.40 7.84
C VAL A 546 28.22 -22.02 8.90
N GLU A 547 27.70 -21.17 9.77
CA GLU A 547 26.69 -21.55 10.75
C GLU A 547 25.30 -21.30 10.14
N LEU A 548 24.42 -22.30 10.23
CA LEU A 548 23.05 -22.24 9.71
C LEU A 548 22.06 -22.29 10.87
N ALA A 549 21.02 -21.45 10.80
CA ALA A 549 19.83 -21.56 11.61
C ALA A 549 18.68 -22.01 10.70
N ALA A 550 18.07 -23.15 11.05
CA ALA A 550 17.08 -23.81 10.20
C ALA A 550 15.93 -24.42 11.02
N ASP A 551 14.76 -24.52 10.38
CA ASP A 551 13.59 -25.24 10.88
C ASP A 551 13.86 -26.76 10.93
N PRO A 552 13.05 -27.54 11.68
CA PRO A 552 13.15 -29.00 11.71
C PRO A 552 12.98 -29.68 10.34
N ASP A 553 12.30 -29.03 9.39
CA ASP A 553 12.13 -29.52 8.02
C ASP A 553 13.35 -29.22 7.11
N GLY A 554 14.40 -28.61 7.67
CA GLY A 554 15.63 -28.23 6.99
C GLY A 554 15.57 -26.87 6.29
N SER A 555 14.46 -26.13 6.34
CA SER A 555 14.37 -24.79 5.77
C SER A 555 15.28 -23.83 6.53
N VAL A 556 16.25 -23.21 5.85
CA VAL A 556 17.19 -22.26 6.44
C VAL A 556 16.50 -20.89 6.55
N HIS A 557 16.47 -20.34 7.76
CA HIS A 557 15.97 -18.98 8.01
C HIS A 557 17.08 -17.97 8.27
N ALA A 558 18.28 -18.40 8.64
CA ALA A 558 19.46 -17.54 8.67
C ALA A 558 20.77 -18.31 8.46
N LEU A 559 21.80 -17.59 8.02
CA LEU A 559 23.17 -18.10 7.92
C LEU A 559 24.18 -17.01 8.29
N ARG A 560 25.34 -17.40 8.82
CA ARG A 560 26.47 -16.49 9.07
C ARG A 560 27.82 -17.17 8.88
N GLY A 561 28.81 -16.40 8.41
CA GLY A 561 30.18 -16.84 8.17
C GLY A 561 31.17 -15.67 8.22
N ASP A 562 32.41 -15.90 7.78
CA ASP A 562 33.46 -14.87 7.80
C ASP A 562 33.15 -13.74 6.79
N GLY A 563 32.66 -12.61 7.29
CA GLY A 563 32.37 -11.41 6.49
C GLY A 563 31.00 -11.41 5.80
N PHE A 564 30.10 -12.34 6.12
CA PHE A 564 28.74 -12.31 5.59
C PHE A 564 27.71 -12.89 6.57
N ALA A 565 26.47 -12.42 6.46
CA ALA A 565 25.29 -13.02 7.07
C ALA A 565 24.10 -12.94 6.10
N GLY A 566 23.06 -13.72 6.34
CA GLY A 566 21.81 -13.56 5.64
C GLY A 566 20.62 -14.07 6.44
N VAL A 567 19.47 -13.43 6.24
CA VAL A 567 18.20 -13.76 6.89
C VAL A 567 17.08 -13.91 5.86
N GLN A 568 16.29 -14.98 5.97
CA GLN A 568 15.16 -15.25 5.07
C GLN A 568 13.94 -14.38 5.37
N PHE A 569 13.82 -13.94 6.63
CA PHE A 569 12.76 -13.05 7.12
C PHE A 569 13.16 -11.57 6.95
N HIS A 570 12.22 -10.67 7.24
CA HIS A 570 12.39 -9.23 7.12
C HIS A 570 12.52 -8.60 8.52
N PRO A 571 13.74 -8.34 9.04
CA PRO A 571 13.90 -7.69 10.35
C PRO A 571 13.21 -6.31 10.41
N GLU A 572 13.05 -5.66 9.27
CA GLU A 572 12.40 -4.36 9.12
C GLU A 572 10.87 -4.37 9.27
N SER A 573 10.23 -5.53 9.06
CA SER A 573 8.77 -5.68 9.04
C SER A 573 8.13 -5.37 10.40
N VAL A 574 6.90 -4.86 10.39
CA VAL A 574 6.08 -4.69 11.59
C VAL A 574 5.77 -6.02 12.29
N LEU A 575 5.83 -7.14 11.56
CA LEU A 575 5.67 -8.49 12.09
C LEU A 575 6.92 -9.01 12.82
N SER A 576 8.06 -8.31 12.70
CA SER A 576 9.32 -8.69 13.34
C SER A 576 9.51 -8.01 14.68
N ALA A 577 8.84 -8.54 15.72
CA ALA A 577 8.95 -8.05 17.09
C ALA A 577 10.41 -7.87 17.54
N ASP A 578 11.27 -8.84 17.20
CA ASP A 578 12.70 -8.84 17.57
C ASP A 578 13.63 -8.37 16.43
N GLY A 579 13.11 -7.73 15.38
CA GLY A 579 13.89 -7.38 14.19
C GLY A 579 15.10 -6.48 14.46
N VAL A 580 14.95 -5.48 15.33
CA VAL A 580 16.04 -4.57 15.74
C VAL A 580 17.12 -5.31 16.54
N ASP A 581 16.72 -6.27 17.38
CA ASP A 581 17.67 -7.11 18.14
C ASP A 581 18.49 -7.97 17.19
N VAL A 582 17.84 -8.58 16.19
CA VAL A 582 18.51 -9.36 15.15
C VAL A 582 19.56 -8.52 14.42
N LEU A 583 19.23 -7.30 14.01
CA LEU A 583 20.20 -6.41 13.37
C LEU A 583 21.35 -6.03 14.31
N THR A 584 21.05 -5.75 15.58
CA THR A 584 22.04 -5.39 16.59
C THR A 584 23.03 -6.52 16.86
N GLU A 585 22.59 -7.78 16.76
CA GLU A 585 23.44 -8.95 16.95
C GLU A 585 24.25 -9.32 15.70
N LEU A 586 23.64 -9.23 14.51
CA LEU A 586 24.27 -9.67 13.27
C LEU A 586 25.28 -8.66 12.69
N LEU A 587 25.03 -7.35 12.83
CA LEU A 587 25.83 -6.33 12.14
C LEU A 587 27.23 -6.09 12.73
N PRO A 588 27.42 -5.94 14.05
CA PRO A 588 28.74 -5.63 14.61
C PRO A 588 29.84 -6.65 14.26
N PRO A 589 29.59 -7.98 14.30
CA PRO A 589 30.60 -8.96 13.88
C PRO A 589 31.06 -8.78 12.43
N LEU A 590 30.16 -8.42 11.51
CA LEU A 590 30.49 -8.19 10.09
C LEU A 590 31.45 -7.03 9.89
N LEU A 591 31.39 -6.03 10.77
CA LEU A 591 32.18 -4.80 10.67
C LEU A 591 33.45 -4.81 11.53
N SER A 592 33.65 -5.84 12.36
CA SER A 592 34.76 -5.95 13.31
C SER A 592 36.16 -5.81 12.68
N ARG A 593 36.32 -6.18 11.39
CA ARG A 593 37.59 -6.11 10.65
C ARG A 593 37.66 -4.95 9.65
N VAL A 594 36.65 -4.08 9.62
CA VAL A 594 36.58 -2.96 8.68
C VAL A 594 37.28 -1.73 9.26
N ILE A 595 38.32 -1.28 8.57
CA ILE A 595 38.95 0.02 8.84
C ILE A 595 38.24 1.04 7.94
N SER A 596 37.35 1.85 8.52
CA SER A 596 36.70 2.91 7.76
C SER A 596 37.77 3.94 7.35
N PRO A 597 37.78 4.41 6.09
CA PRO A 597 38.58 5.56 5.73
C PRO A 597 38.12 6.75 6.59
N ALA A 598 39.06 7.43 7.24
CA ALA A 598 38.73 8.58 8.08
C ALA A 598 37.89 9.58 7.28
N VAL A 599 36.77 10.01 7.85
CA VAL A 599 35.96 11.10 7.30
C VAL A 599 36.85 12.34 7.33
N SER A 600 37.41 12.72 6.18
CA SER A 600 38.05 14.02 6.02
C SER A 600 36.97 15.07 6.22
N GLY A 601 37.02 15.74 7.38
CA GLY A 601 36.05 16.74 7.82
C GLY A 601 36.14 18.07 7.07
#